data_AF-A0A850MLD3-F1
#
_entry.id   AF-A0A850MLD3-F1
#
_cell.length_a   1.000
_cell.length_b   1.000
_cell.length_c   1.000
_cell.angle_alpha   90.00
_cell.angle_beta   90.00
_cell.angle_gamma   90.00
#
_symmetry.space_group_name_H-M   'P 1'
#
loop_
_entity.id
_entity.type
_entity.pdbx_description
1 polymer ?
#
loop_
_entity_poly.entity_id
_entity_poly.type
_entity_poly.pdbx_seq_one_letter_code
_entity_poly.pdbx_strand_id
1 'polypeptide(L)'
;MIHTRKVQTSKFKQKHPTLVLYPEKLRYSHSKRYTINRHALLKNFYFIFIFILICIAPYMNLLFSQAGTVGQSRIYLTTVPGSSEPNQDEWPMFRGQLNHTGVAHTIYIVGPFWNYSTESIVNSSPAVAGGCVYVGSNDDQIYCLNATDGVKVWNYTTGGDVQSSPAIVDGKLYVGSNDDR
;
A
#
# COMPACT_ATOMS: atom_id res chain seq x y z
N MET A 1 2.86 -107.66 33.36
CA MET A 1 4.15 -106.94 33.56
C MET A 1 5.21 -108.02 33.58
N ILE A 2 6.14 -108.21 32.65
CA ILE A 2 6.91 -107.32 31.77
C ILE A 2 7.19 -108.13 30.48
N HIS A 3 7.03 -107.52 29.31
CA HIS A 3 7.37 -108.14 28.02
C HIS A 3 8.42 -107.24 27.34
N THR A 4 9.65 -107.73 27.21
CA THR A 4 10.67 -107.07 26.38
C THR A 4 11.51 -108.14 25.69
N ARG A 5 11.30 -108.32 24.38
CA ARG A 5 12.25 -108.99 23.50
C ARG A 5 12.70 -108.04 22.39
N LYS A 6 14.03 -107.90 22.34
CA LYS A 6 14.95 -107.74 21.20
C LYS A 6 14.40 -107.22 19.88
N VAL A 7 15.08 -106.23 19.31
CA VAL A 7 15.51 -106.28 17.90
C VAL A 7 16.90 -105.62 17.75
N GLN A 8 17.84 -106.39 17.24
CA GLN A 8 19.06 -105.95 16.55
C GLN A 8 18.71 -105.70 15.08
N THR A 9 19.26 -104.65 14.44
CA THR A 9 19.76 -104.67 13.04
C THR A 9 20.45 -103.32 12.75
N SER A 10 21.72 -103.28 12.34
CA SER A 10 22.36 -103.66 11.07
C SER A 10 22.35 -102.55 9.99
N LYS A 11 23.57 -102.27 9.50
CA LYS A 11 23.97 -101.77 8.17
C LYS A 11 23.87 -100.26 7.90
N PHE A 12 25.02 -99.64 8.18
CA PHE A 12 25.76 -98.69 7.35
C PHE A 12 25.42 -98.79 5.83
N LYS A 13 24.95 -97.67 5.26
CA LYS A 13 25.15 -97.32 3.86
C LYS A 13 25.00 -95.81 3.71
N GLN A 14 26.13 -95.12 3.60
CA GLN A 14 26.20 -93.74 3.11
C GLN A 14 25.61 -93.68 1.71
N LYS A 15 24.64 -92.77 1.52
CA LYS A 15 24.17 -92.33 0.21
C LYS A 15 23.74 -90.88 0.39
N HIS A 16 24.55 -89.95 -0.10
CA HIS A 16 24.19 -88.53 -0.15
C HIS A 16 23.06 -88.32 -1.17
N PRO A 17 21.90 -87.76 -0.78
CA PRO A 17 20.88 -87.32 -1.72
C PRO A 17 20.87 -85.79 -1.85
N THR A 18 21.00 -85.33 -3.08
CA THR A 18 20.67 -84.01 -3.61
C THR A 18 19.30 -83.52 -3.14
N LEU A 19 19.20 -82.25 -2.70
CA LEU A 19 17.91 -81.54 -2.59
C LEU A 19 18.00 -80.17 -3.26
N VAL A 20 17.26 -80.06 -4.35
CA VAL A 20 16.86 -78.82 -5.03
C VAL A 20 15.69 -78.22 -4.23
N LEU A 21 15.79 -76.97 -3.75
CA LEU A 21 14.64 -76.21 -3.22
C LEU A 21 14.75 -74.69 -3.54
N TYR A 22 13.86 -74.26 -4.44
CA TYR A 22 13.17 -72.98 -4.75
C TYR A 22 13.67 -71.59 -4.26
N PRO A 23 13.37 -70.50 -5.02
CA PRO A 23 13.91 -69.16 -4.80
C PRO A 23 13.29 -68.43 -3.60
N GLU A 24 14.13 -67.83 -2.77
CA GLU A 24 13.70 -66.99 -1.65
C GLU A 24 13.21 -65.62 -2.16
N LYS A 25 11.88 -65.42 -2.11
CA LYS A 25 11.24 -64.12 -2.36
C LYS A 25 11.68 -63.14 -1.27
N LEU A 26 12.56 -62.19 -1.60
CA LEU A 26 12.82 -61.04 -0.74
C LEU A 26 11.53 -60.22 -0.59
N ARG A 27 11.00 -60.23 0.63
CA ARG A 27 9.79 -59.49 1.04
C ARG A 27 10.01 -57.99 0.85
N TYR A 28 9.21 -57.37 0.00
CA TYR A 28 9.09 -55.92 -0.07
C TYR A 28 8.42 -55.43 1.22
N SER A 29 9.15 -54.66 2.03
CA SER A 29 8.61 -53.95 3.18
C SER A 29 7.61 -52.91 2.68
N HIS A 30 6.37 -52.98 3.17
CA HIS A 30 5.31 -52.01 2.91
C HIS A 30 5.82 -50.58 3.18
N SER A 31 5.90 -49.73 2.13
CA SER A 31 6.08 -48.31 2.34
C SER A 31 4.80 -47.76 3.00
N LYS A 32 4.97 -47.01 4.09
CA LYS A 32 3.86 -46.26 4.69
C LYS A 32 3.37 -45.27 3.62
N ARG A 33 2.17 -45.51 3.08
CA ARG A 33 1.51 -44.56 2.19
C ARG A 33 1.11 -43.35 3.01
N TYR A 34 1.85 -42.25 2.87
CA TYR A 34 1.42 -40.95 3.34
C TYR A 34 0.27 -40.50 2.45
N THR A 35 -0.97 -40.65 2.93
CA THR A 35 -2.14 -40.11 2.25
C THR A 35 -2.07 -38.59 2.33
N ILE A 36 -1.67 -37.96 1.23
CA ILE A 36 -1.58 -36.50 1.14
C ILE A 36 -3.01 -35.94 1.16
N ASN A 37 -3.44 -35.43 2.31
CA ASN A 37 -4.70 -34.70 2.44
C ASN A 37 -4.60 -33.37 1.67
N ARG A 38 -5.09 -33.35 0.43
CA ARG A 38 -5.10 -32.15 -0.43
C ARG A 38 -5.76 -30.95 0.25
N HIS A 39 -6.78 -31.17 1.08
CA HIS A 39 -7.42 -30.11 1.87
C HIS A 39 -6.55 -29.56 3.01
N ALA A 40 -5.68 -30.37 3.62
CA ALA A 40 -4.75 -29.91 4.65
C ALA A 40 -3.58 -29.14 4.02
N LEU A 41 -3.11 -29.57 2.84
CA LEU A 41 -2.11 -28.83 2.08
C LEU A 41 -2.63 -27.46 1.65
N LEU A 42 -3.84 -27.38 1.07
CA LEU A 42 -4.41 -26.10 0.61
C LEU A 42 -4.61 -25.10 1.76
N LYS A 43 -5.01 -25.56 2.95
CA LYS A 43 -5.11 -24.70 4.14
C LYS A 43 -3.74 -24.21 4.60
N ASN A 44 -2.71 -25.05 4.57
CA ASN A 44 -1.35 -24.63 4.90
C ASN A 44 -0.78 -23.65 3.87
N PHE A 45 -1.04 -23.87 2.57
CA PHE A 45 -0.63 -22.93 1.52
C PHE A 45 -1.34 -21.58 1.67
N TYR A 46 -2.64 -21.57 1.99
CA TYR A 46 -3.39 -20.34 2.21
C TYR A 46 -2.89 -19.56 3.43
N PHE A 47 -2.60 -20.25 4.53
CA PHE A 47 -2.06 -19.63 5.74
C PHE A 47 -0.65 -19.05 5.51
N ILE A 48 0.20 -19.78 4.79
CA ILE A 48 1.54 -19.31 4.38
C ILE A 48 1.43 -18.08 3.46
N PHE A 49 0.48 -18.08 2.52
CA PHE A 49 0.27 -16.96 1.60
C PHE A 49 -0.22 -15.68 2.32
N ILE A 50 -1.15 -15.82 3.27
CA ILE A 50 -1.60 -14.69 4.11
C ILE A 50 -0.45 -14.16 4.96
N PHE A 51 0.35 -15.03 5.56
CA PHE A 51 1.48 -14.63 6.40
C PHE A 51 2.55 -13.88 5.58
N ILE A 52 2.82 -14.35 4.35
CA ILE A 52 3.72 -13.67 3.39
C ILE A 52 3.16 -12.28 3.02
N LEU A 53 1.86 -12.14 2.73
CA LEU A 53 1.24 -10.84 2.43
C LEU A 53 1.33 -9.85 3.61
N ILE A 54 1.07 -10.32 4.84
CA ILE A 54 1.14 -9.49 6.05
C ILE A 54 2.58 -9.07 6.35
N CYS A 55 3.57 -9.94 6.14
CA CYS A 55 4.98 -9.61 6.33
C CYS A 55 5.55 -8.68 5.26
N ILE A 56 5.03 -8.75 4.02
CA ILE A 56 5.48 -7.89 2.91
C ILE A 56 4.85 -6.49 2.97
N ALA A 57 3.62 -6.35 3.46
CA ALA A 57 2.93 -5.05 3.54
C ALA A 57 3.73 -3.90 4.19
N PRO A 58 4.39 -4.07 5.36
CA PRO A 58 5.21 -3.00 5.94
C PRO A 58 6.49 -2.72 5.13
N TYR A 59 7.02 -3.70 4.39
CA TYR A 59 8.19 -3.52 3.52
C TYR A 59 7.86 -2.83 2.19
N MET A 60 6.64 -3.03 1.66
CA MET A 60 6.21 -2.34 0.44
C MET A 60 6.02 -0.84 0.69
N ASN A 61 5.55 -0.44 1.87
CA ASN A 61 5.44 0.99 2.22
C ASN A 61 6.81 1.70 2.28
N LEU A 62 7.89 0.97 2.59
CA LEU A 62 9.26 1.47 2.54
C LEU A 62 9.82 1.58 1.11
N LEU A 63 9.37 0.73 0.18
CA LEU A 63 9.77 0.80 -1.24
C LEU A 63 8.99 1.87 -2.03
N PHE A 64 7.73 2.13 -1.68
CA PHE A 64 6.96 3.23 -2.27
C PHE A 64 7.38 4.62 -1.76
N SER A 65 8.15 4.69 -0.66
CA SER A 65 8.78 5.94 -0.21
C SER A 65 10.01 6.33 -1.03
N GLN A 66 10.55 5.46 -1.89
CA GLN A 66 11.72 5.72 -2.74
C GLN A 66 11.46 5.63 -4.25
N ALA A 67 10.30 5.13 -4.68
CA ALA A 67 9.92 5.04 -6.10
C ALA A 67 9.16 6.29 -6.61
N GLY A 68 9.54 7.48 -6.12
CA GLY A 68 8.88 8.73 -6.45
C GLY A 68 9.85 9.90 -6.57
N THR A 69 10.98 9.75 -7.27
CA THR A 69 11.77 10.90 -7.73
C THR A 69 12.64 10.54 -8.94
N VAL A 70 12.02 10.38 -10.10
CA VAL A 70 12.75 10.52 -11.38
C VAL A 70 12.31 11.83 -12.00
N GLY A 71 13.23 12.80 -11.98
CA GLY A 71 13.19 13.97 -12.83
C GLY A 71 12.34 15.13 -12.34
N GLN A 72 12.90 15.94 -11.43
CA GLN A 72 12.97 17.39 -11.59
C GLN A 72 13.84 17.93 -10.45
N SER A 73 15.08 18.29 -10.76
CA SER A 73 15.84 19.23 -9.92
C SER A 73 15.16 20.60 -10.03
N ARG A 74 14.00 20.77 -9.38
CA ARG A 74 13.44 22.10 -9.17
C ARG A 74 14.26 22.73 -8.07
N ILE A 75 15.05 23.72 -8.46
CA ILE A 75 15.70 24.61 -7.52
C ILE A 75 14.55 25.33 -6.82
N TYR A 76 14.21 24.92 -5.59
CA TYR A 76 13.38 25.73 -4.73
C TYR A 76 14.23 26.94 -4.37
N LEU A 77 14.16 28.01 -5.18
CA LEU A 77 14.55 29.32 -4.65
C LEU A 77 13.59 29.58 -3.50
N THR A 78 14.09 29.42 -2.29
CA THR A 78 13.46 29.96 -1.09
C THR A 78 13.14 31.41 -1.40
N THR A 79 11.85 31.73 -1.38
CA THR A 79 11.29 33.06 -1.56
C THR A 79 12.22 34.06 -0.89
N VAL A 80 12.76 35.00 -1.66
CA VAL A 80 13.58 36.05 -1.08
C VAL A 80 12.66 36.80 -0.12
N PRO A 81 13.01 36.97 1.17
CA PRO A 81 12.17 37.75 2.08
C PRO A 81 11.97 39.15 1.49
N GLY A 82 10.75 39.45 1.04
CA GLY A 82 10.41 40.72 0.38
C GLY A 82 10.36 40.71 -1.16
N SER A 83 10.49 39.58 -1.86
CA SER A 83 10.20 39.54 -3.30
C SER A 83 8.69 39.54 -3.55
N SER A 84 8.23 40.51 -4.34
CA SER A 84 6.83 40.72 -4.71
C SER A 84 6.25 39.69 -5.68
N GLU A 85 7.08 38.78 -6.20
CA GLU A 85 6.67 37.78 -7.17
C GLU A 85 6.55 36.40 -6.49
N PRO A 86 5.41 35.72 -6.64
CA PRO A 86 5.27 34.34 -6.22
C PRO A 86 6.23 33.44 -7.01
N ASN A 87 6.59 32.28 -6.45
CA ASN A 87 7.33 31.28 -7.22
C ASN A 87 6.52 30.92 -8.49
N GLN A 88 7.15 30.49 -9.59
CA GLN A 88 6.54 30.51 -10.95
C GLN A 88 5.17 29.81 -11.09
N ASP A 89 4.81 28.91 -10.17
CA ASP A 89 3.53 28.18 -10.15
C ASP A 89 2.64 28.50 -8.94
N GLU A 90 3.01 29.47 -8.11
CA GLU A 90 2.24 29.89 -6.93
C GLU A 90 1.25 31.01 -7.26
N TRP A 91 0.14 31.01 -6.54
CA TRP A 91 -0.92 32.01 -6.61
C TRP A 91 -1.39 32.36 -5.18
N PRO A 92 -0.54 32.98 -4.35
CA PRO A 92 -0.74 33.04 -2.91
C PRO A 92 -1.91 33.93 -2.46
N MET A 93 -2.48 34.77 -3.32
CA MET A 93 -3.53 35.72 -2.97
C MET A 93 -4.39 36.12 -4.16
N PHE A 94 -5.44 36.92 -3.89
CA PHE A 94 -6.28 37.48 -4.94
C PHE A 94 -5.45 38.16 -6.03
N ARG A 95 -5.69 37.76 -7.29
CA ARG A 95 -4.94 38.21 -8.47
C ARG A 95 -3.42 37.93 -8.41
N GLY A 96 -3.02 36.91 -7.66
CA GLY A 96 -1.71 36.24 -7.72
C GLY A 96 -0.56 36.97 -7.05
N GLN A 97 -0.51 38.30 -7.13
CA GLN A 97 0.64 39.12 -6.74
C GLN A 97 0.22 40.46 -6.13
N LEU A 98 1.15 41.12 -5.43
CA LEU A 98 0.87 42.37 -4.67
C LEU A 98 0.33 43.52 -5.53
N ASN A 99 0.62 43.53 -6.83
CA ASN A 99 0.12 44.55 -7.77
C ASN A 99 -1.22 44.16 -8.43
N HIS A 100 -1.80 43.02 -8.06
CA HIS A 100 -3.15 42.60 -8.45
C HIS A 100 -3.40 42.55 -9.98
N THR A 101 -2.43 42.01 -10.74
CA THR A 101 -2.54 41.91 -12.21
C THR A 101 -3.47 40.79 -12.66
N GLY A 102 -3.52 39.67 -11.92
CA GLY A 102 -4.30 38.50 -12.31
C GLY A 102 -3.75 37.74 -13.52
N VAL A 103 -2.45 37.85 -13.79
CA VAL A 103 -1.78 37.18 -14.91
C VAL A 103 -1.09 35.92 -14.42
N ALA A 104 -1.37 34.78 -15.06
CA ALA A 104 -0.62 33.54 -14.89
C ALA A 104 0.34 33.35 -16.07
N HIS A 105 1.54 32.84 -15.79
CA HIS A 105 2.56 32.56 -16.81
C HIS A 105 2.57 31.09 -17.28
N THR A 106 1.63 30.27 -16.78
CA THR A 106 1.55 28.82 -17.03
C THR A 106 0.69 28.45 -18.25
N ILE A 107 1.01 27.29 -18.83
CA ILE A 107 0.32 26.71 -19.99
C ILE A 107 -1.09 26.26 -19.62
N TYR A 108 -2.08 26.64 -20.43
CA TYR A 108 -3.47 26.20 -20.30
C TYR A 108 -3.61 24.72 -20.69
N ILE A 109 -4.07 23.90 -19.75
CA ILE A 109 -4.48 22.51 -20.00
C ILE A 109 -5.95 22.48 -20.38
N VAL A 110 -6.31 21.74 -21.43
CA VAL A 110 -7.70 21.68 -21.91
C VAL A 110 -8.49 20.66 -21.07
N GLY A 111 -9.51 21.14 -20.36
CA GLY A 111 -10.46 20.31 -19.60
C GLY A 111 -10.22 20.33 -18.08
N PRO A 112 -11.19 19.87 -17.28
CA PRO A 112 -11.05 19.81 -15.82
C PRO A 112 -9.98 18.77 -15.45
N PHE A 113 -8.98 19.17 -14.68
CA PHE A 113 -7.96 18.26 -14.17
C PHE A 113 -8.50 17.43 -12.99
N TRP A 114 -9.23 18.07 -12.08
CA TRP A 114 -10.02 17.47 -11.02
C TRP A 114 -11.18 18.40 -10.63
N ASN A 115 -12.09 17.91 -9.78
CA ASN A 115 -13.14 18.73 -9.15
C ASN A 115 -13.30 18.35 -7.67
N TYR A 116 -13.85 19.28 -6.89
CA TYR A 116 -14.21 19.08 -5.50
C TYR A 116 -15.53 19.82 -5.22
N SER A 117 -16.49 19.12 -4.59
CA SER A 117 -17.79 19.70 -4.26
C SER A 117 -17.80 20.18 -2.80
N THR A 118 -18.07 21.47 -2.62
CA THR A 118 -18.38 22.08 -1.32
C THR A 118 -19.85 21.89 -0.98
N GLU A 119 -20.23 22.15 0.28
CA GLU A 119 -21.60 21.97 0.75
C GLU A 119 -22.45 23.23 0.55
N SER A 120 -21.80 24.35 0.21
CA SER A 120 -22.46 25.63 -0.10
C SER A 120 -21.71 26.40 -1.21
N ILE A 121 -22.14 27.63 -1.44
CA ILE A 121 -21.64 28.53 -2.48
C ILE A 121 -20.17 28.90 -2.20
N VAL A 122 -19.35 28.87 -3.24
CA VAL A 122 -17.97 29.36 -3.22
C VAL A 122 -17.92 30.72 -3.92
N ASN A 123 -17.86 31.80 -3.15
CA ASN A 123 -17.65 33.16 -3.66
C ASN A 123 -16.18 33.61 -3.61
N SER A 124 -15.34 32.88 -2.88
CA SER A 124 -13.93 33.22 -2.74
C SER A 124 -13.14 32.89 -4.00
N SER A 125 -12.11 33.69 -4.30
CA SER A 125 -11.08 33.27 -5.27
C SER A 125 -10.08 32.34 -4.58
N PRO A 126 -9.68 31.21 -5.20
CA PRO A 126 -8.73 30.29 -4.59
C PRO A 126 -7.31 30.88 -4.53
N ALA A 127 -6.55 30.46 -3.53
CA ALA A 127 -5.11 30.71 -3.42
C ALA A 127 -4.34 29.39 -3.53
N VAL A 128 -3.18 29.41 -4.19
CA VAL A 128 -2.32 28.24 -4.40
C VAL A 128 -0.93 28.52 -3.84
N ALA A 129 -0.48 27.71 -2.88
CA ALA A 129 0.87 27.76 -2.35
C ALA A 129 1.28 26.42 -1.76
N GLY A 130 2.56 26.06 -1.85
CA GLY A 130 3.07 24.84 -1.23
C GLY A 130 2.37 23.55 -1.67
N GLY A 131 1.90 23.48 -2.92
CA GLY A 131 1.19 22.31 -3.46
C GLY A 131 -0.26 22.14 -2.99
N CYS A 132 -0.82 23.15 -2.30
CA CYS A 132 -2.20 23.15 -1.84
C CYS A 132 -3.00 24.28 -2.48
N VAL A 133 -4.30 24.01 -2.70
CA VAL A 133 -5.32 24.98 -3.08
C VAL A 133 -6.18 25.28 -1.86
N TYR A 134 -6.27 26.56 -1.52
CA TYR A 134 -7.04 27.07 -0.39
C TYR A 134 -8.24 27.84 -0.90
N VAL A 135 -9.41 27.55 -0.35
CA VAL A 135 -10.67 28.17 -0.77
C VAL A 135 -11.64 28.27 0.41
N GLY A 136 -12.34 29.40 0.52
CA GLY A 136 -13.42 29.62 1.48
C GLY A 136 -14.80 29.37 0.85
N SER A 137 -15.74 28.89 1.66
CA SER A 137 -17.11 28.57 1.24
C SER A 137 -18.14 29.12 2.23
N ASN A 138 -19.38 29.29 1.76
CA ASN A 138 -20.54 29.71 2.56
C ASN A 138 -21.13 28.56 3.40
N ASP A 139 -20.39 27.48 3.61
CA ASP A 139 -20.71 26.39 4.55
C ASP A 139 -19.90 26.53 5.84
N ASP A 140 -19.42 27.75 6.10
CA ASP A 140 -18.54 28.13 7.20
C ASP A 140 -17.15 27.47 7.15
N GLN A 141 -16.77 26.83 6.02
CA GLN A 141 -15.51 26.11 5.91
C GLN A 141 -14.45 26.86 5.10
N ILE A 142 -13.21 26.71 5.56
CA ILE A 142 -12.00 26.88 4.75
C ILE A 142 -11.51 25.47 4.36
N TYR A 143 -11.31 25.25 3.07
CA TYR A 143 -10.78 23.99 2.54
C TYR A 143 -9.32 24.13 2.12
N CYS A 144 -8.54 23.09 2.40
CA CYS A 144 -7.23 22.87 1.82
C CYS A 144 -7.26 21.58 1.00
N LEU A 145 -7.10 21.72 -0.31
CA LEU A 145 -7.10 20.62 -1.26
C LEU A 145 -5.70 20.43 -1.83
N ASN A 146 -5.31 19.19 -2.10
CA ASN A 146 -4.06 18.92 -2.80
C ASN A 146 -4.19 19.39 -4.26
N ALA A 147 -3.23 20.19 -4.73
CA ALA A 147 -3.29 20.80 -6.06
C ALA A 147 -3.20 19.79 -7.22
N THR A 148 -2.66 18.59 -6.96
CA THR A 148 -2.46 17.56 -7.98
C THR A 148 -3.67 16.65 -8.17
N ASP A 149 -4.43 16.35 -7.12
CA ASP A 149 -5.53 15.37 -7.22
C ASP A 149 -6.88 15.90 -6.68
N GLY A 150 -6.91 17.10 -6.10
CA GLY A 150 -8.11 17.70 -5.53
C GLY A 150 -8.54 17.06 -4.20
N VAL A 151 -7.76 16.13 -3.64
CA VAL A 151 -8.11 15.46 -2.39
C VAL A 151 -8.03 16.45 -1.24
N LYS A 152 -9.07 16.48 -0.41
CA LYS A 152 -9.09 17.32 0.81
C LYS A 152 -7.99 16.85 1.76
N VAL A 153 -7.03 17.74 2.01
CA VAL A 153 -5.97 17.56 3.00
C VAL A 153 -6.52 17.87 4.39
N TRP A 154 -7.20 19.00 4.53
CA TRP A 154 -7.87 19.42 5.75
C TRP A 154 -8.98 20.44 5.46
N ASN A 155 -9.84 20.68 6.44
CA ASN A 155 -10.76 21.81 6.48
C ASN A 155 -10.74 22.47 7.88
N TYR A 156 -11.11 23.73 7.92
CA TYR A 156 -11.27 24.50 9.16
C TYR A 156 -12.66 25.12 9.19
N THR A 157 -13.37 24.93 10.31
CA THR A 157 -14.71 25.47 10.53
C THR A 157 -14.63 26.81 11.24
N THR A 158 -15.13 27.83 10.56
CA THR A 158 -15.35 29.18 11.10
C THR A 158 -16.77 29.27 11.69
N GLY A 159 -17.14 30.42 12.25
CA GLY A 159 -18.49 30.63 12.80
C GLY A 159 -19.52 31.20 11.82
N GLY A 160 -19.15 31.38 10.54
CA GLY A 160 -19.98 32.03 9.53
C GLY A 160 -19.36 32.00 8.14
N ASP A 161 -20.11 32.46 7.14
CA ASP A 161 -19.72 32.38 5.72
C ASP A 161 -18.28 32.85 5.46
N VAL A 162 -17.51 32.04 4.71
CA VAL A 162 -16.15 32.40 4.28
C VAL A 162 -16.16 32.84 2.82
N GLN A 163 -16.54 34.09 2.60
CA GLN A 163 -16.64 34.68 1.26
C GLN A 163 -15.34 35.34 0.80
N SER A 164 -14.42 35.63 1.73
CA SER A 164 -13.17 36.33 1.44
C SER A 164 -12.18 35.43 0.70
N SER A 165 -11.42 36.02 -0.23
CA SER A 165 -10.28 35.36 -0.86
C SER A 165 -9.17 35.10 0.16
N PRO A 166 -8.60 33.87 0.22
CA PRO A 166 -7.46 33.59 1.07
C PRO A 166 -6.19 34.33 0.63
N ALA A 167 -5.34 34.67 1.58
CA ALA A 167 -4.00 35.21 1.36
C ALA A 167 -2.95 34.41 2.15
N ILE A 168 -1.85 34.08 1.50
CA ILE A 168 -0.79 33.23 2.06
C ILE A 168 0.52 34.01 2.09
N VAL A 169 1.10 34.14 3.29
CA VAL A 169 2.41 34.76 3.49
C VAL A 169 3.09 34.13 4.68
N ASP A 170 4.40 33.90 4.58
CA ASP A 170 5.24 33.30 5.63
C ASP A 170 4.67 31.97 6.19
N GLY A 171 4.09 31.14 5.31
CA GLY A 171 3.50 29.85 5.69
C GLY A 171 2.19 29.95 6.48
N LYS A 172 1.59 31.14 6.55
CA LYS A 172 0.31 31.37 7.23
C LYS A 172 -0.78 31.71 6.22
N LEU A 173 -1.98 31.20 6.48
CA LEU A 173 -3.20 31.48 5.73
C LEU A 173 -4.04 32.52 6.47
N TYR A 174 -4.44 33.57 5.78
CA TYR A 174 -5.33 34.62 6.28
C TYR A 174 -6.61 34.63 5.45
N VAL A 175 -7.77 34.54 6.11
CA VAL A 175 -9.09 34.56 5.48
C VAL A 175 -10.06 35.27 6.42
N GLY A 176 -10.89 36.17 5.89
CA GLY A 176 -11.98 36.78 6.64
C GLY A 176 -13.26 35.96 6.54
N SER A 177 -13.91 35.73 7.70
CA SER A 177 -15.22 35.09 7.82
C SER A 177 -16.25 36.11 8.32
N ASN A 178 -17.53 35.83 8.08
CA ASN A 178 -18.66 36.59 8.63
C ASN A 178 -19.01 36.15 10.06
N ASP A 179 -18.04 35.68 10.84
CA ASP A 179 -18.22 35.21 12.22
C ASP A 179 -17.95 36.27 13.28
N ASP A 180 -17.89 37.54 12.86
CA ASP A 180 -17.65 38.74 13.68
C ASP A 180 -16.32 38.67 14.49
N ARG A 181 -15.31 37.94 14.01
CA ARG A 181 -14.00 37.76 14.66
C ARG A 181 -12.81 37.96 13.73
#